data_AF-D5E3J5-F1
#
_entry.id   AF-D5E3J5-F1
#
_cell.length_a   1.000
_cell.length_b   1.000
_cell.length_c   1.000
_cell.angle_alpha   90.00
_cell.angle_beta   90.00
_cell.angle_gamma   90.00
#
_symmetry.space_group_name_H-M   'P 1'
#
loop_
_entity.id
_entity.type
_entity.pdbx_description
1 polymer ?
#
loop_
_entity_poly.entity_id
_entity_poly.type
_entity_poly.pdbx_seq_one_letter_code
_entity_poly.pdbx_strand_id
1 'polypeptide(L)' 'MTTNKNNDKMSREEAGRMGGKATSKNHDKEFYQEIGEKGGEATSKNHDKEFYQEIGEKGGKANNKRNND' A
#
# COMPACT_ATOMS: atom_id res chain seq x y z
N MET A 1 -11.13 -42.83 0.00
CA MET A 1 -11.86 -41.59 -0.31
C MET A 1 -10.98 -40.42 0.13
N THR A 2 -10.35 -39.74 -0.82
CA THR A 2 -9.43 -38.62 -0.51
C THR A 2 -10.26 -37.36 -0.31
N THR A 3 -10.41 -36.90 0.93
CA THR A 3 -11.09 -35.64 1.24
C THR A 3 -10.18 -34.48 0.88
N ASN A 4 -10.58 -33.74 -0.16
CA ASN A 4 -9.91 -32.55 -0.67
C ASN A 4 -10.02 -31.41 0.36
N LYS A 5 -9.08 -31.35 1.31
CA LYS A 5 -8.96 -30.39 2.42
C LYS A 5 -8.53 -28.96 2.00
N ASN A 6 -8.89 -28.53 0.79
CA ASN A 6 -8.41 -27.25 0.25
C ASN A 6 -9.50 -26.16 0.17
N ASN A 7 -10.73 -26.44 0.59
CA ASN A 7 -11.86 -25.54 0.36
C ASN A 7 -12.21 -24.59 1.53
N ASP A 8 -11.54 -24.70 2.69
CA ASP A 8 -11.80 -23.83 3.87
C ASP A 8 -10.66 -22.84 4.17
N LYS A 9 -9.64 -22.76 3.31
CA LYS A 9 -8.49 -21.86 3.53
C LYS A 9 -8.76 -20.53 2.86
N MET A 10 -8.94 -19.48 3.66
CA MET A 10 -9.06 -18.10 3.19
C MET A 10 -7.90 -17.73 2.27
N SER A 11 -8.19 -17.11 1.13
CA SER A 11 -7.14 -16.65 0.20
C SER A 11 -6.28 -15.55 0.81
N ARG A 12 -5.07 -15.35 0.30
CA ARG A 12 -4.17 -14.27 0.75
C ARG A 12 -4.79 -12.90 0.54
N GLU A 13 -5.44 -12.69 -0.59
CA GLU A 13 -6.15 -11.45 -0.94
C GLU A 13 -7.29 -11.20 0.05
N GLU A 14 -8.03 -12.26 0.39
CA GLU A 14 -9.16 -12.17 1.29
C GLU A 14 -8.72 -11.92 2.74
N ALA A 15 -7.64 -12.57 3.18
CA ALA A 15 -7.00 -12.30 4.45
C ALA A 15 -6.48 -10.85 4.53
N GLY A 16 -5.84 -10.35 3.47
CA GLY A 16 -5.39 -8.95 3.38
C GLY A 16 -6.54 -7.96 3.46
N ARG A 17 -7.62 -8.21 2.72
CA ARG A 17 -8.84 -7.40 2.75
C ARG A 17 -9.48 -7.37 4.15
N MET A 18 -9.58 -8.53 4.80
CA MET A 18 -10.15 -8.65 6.14
C MET A 18 -9.28 -7.94 7.19
N GLY A 19 -7.96 -8.10 7.11
CA GLY A 19 -7.01 -7.38 7.97
C GLY A 19 -7.16 -5.87 7.83
N GLY A 20 -7.15 -5.36 6.59
CA GLY A 20 -7.33 -3.92 6.33
C GLY A 20 -8.64 -3.37 6.88
N LYS A 21 -9.76 -4.11 6.71
CA LYS A 21 -11.07 -3.72 7.28
C LYS A 21 -11.10 -3.73 8.79
N ALA A 22 -10.39 -4.64 9.45
CA ALA A 22 -10.30 -4.68 10.90
C ALA A 22 -9.47 -3.49 11.41
N THR A 23 -8.32 -3.23 10.80
CA THR A 23 -7.47 -2.08 11.10
C THR A 23 -8.22 -0.76 10.92
N SER A 24 -8.93 -0.58 9.80
CA SER A 24 -9.66 0.68 9.54
C SER A 24 -10.83 0.95 10.49
N LYS A 25 -11.33 -0.06 11.20
CA LYS A 25 -12.40 0.10 12.19
C LYS A 25 -11.87 0.49 13.57
N ASN A 26 -10.62 0.14 13.87
CA ASN A 26 -10.02 0.30 15.20
C ASN A 26 -9.10 1.51 15.31
N HIS A 27 -8.79 2.17 14.19
CA HIS A 27 -7.82 3.26 14.14
C HIS A 27 -8.38 4.49 13.46
N ASP A 28 -8.06 5.64 14.03
CA ASP A 28 -8.51 6.95 13.56
C ASP A 28 -7.46 7.64 12.66
N LYS A 29 -7.80 8.85 12.20
CA LYS A 29 -6.96 9.66 11.32
C LYS A 29 -5.52 9.83 11.83
N GLU A 30 -5.35 10.10 13.12
CA GLU A 30 -4.05 10.35 13.74
C GLU A 30 -3.09 9.14 13.60
N PHE A 31 -3.62 7.92 13.73
CA PHE A 31 -2.85 6.69 13.54
C PHE A 31 -2.24 6.61 12.14
N TYR A 32 -3.04 6.89 11.10
CA TYR A 32 -2.55 6.86 9.73
C TYR A 32 -1.60 8.02 9.42
N GLN A 33 -1.80 9.18 10.06
CA GLN A 33 -0.88 10.32 9.94
C GLN A 33 0.49 9.98 10.52
N GLU A 34 0.54 9.40 11.72
CA GLU A 34 1.79 8.97 12.36
C GLU A 34 2.53 7.93 11.51
N ILE A 35 1.82 6.95 10.94
CA ILE A 35 2.41 5.96 10.03
C ILE A 35 2.97 6.64 8.78
N GLY A 36 2.21 7.57 8.20
CA GLY A 36 2.64 8.34 7.04
C GLY A 36 3.90 9.16 7.32
N GLU A 37 3.96 9.84 8.47
CA GLU A 37 5.11 10.62 8.92
C GLU A 37 6.35 9.74 9.08
N LYS A 38 6.24 8.62 9.81
CA LYS A 38 7.34 7.66 9.99
C LYS A 38 7.85 7.12 8.66
N GLY A 39 6.94 6.79 7.73
CA GLY A 39 7.31 6.34 6.39
C GLY A 39 8.04 7.42 5.58
N GLY A 40 7.57 8.67 5.68
CA GLY A 40 8.20 9.83 5.05
C GLY A 40 9.60 10.10 5.59
N GLU A 41 9.76 10.09 6.92
CA GLU A 41 11.06 10.29 7.59
C GLU A 41 12.06 9.17 7.26
N ALA A 42 11.60 7.91 7.25
CA ALA A 42 12.44 6.78 6.84
C ALA A 42 12.90 6.88 5.38
N THR A 43 12.02 7.38 4.50
CA THR A 43 12.34 7.60 3.09
C THR A 43 13.33 8.76 2.94
N SER A 44 13.10 9.89 3.60
CA SER A 44 13.93 11.08 3.47
C SER A 44 15.34 10.90 4.05
N LYS A 45 15.50 10.06 5.06
CA LYS A 45 16.83 9.71 5.62
C LYS A 45 17.71 8.90 4.66
N ASN A 46 17.10 8.13 3.75
CA ASN A 46 17.81 7.16 2.90
C ASN A 46 17.92 7.59 1.43
N HIS A 47 17.29 8.70 1.04
CA HIS A 47 17.16 9.09 -0.35
C HIS A 47 17.47 10.56 -0.60
N ASP A 48 18.23 10.80 -1.66
CA ASP A 48 18.64 12.13 -2.10
C ASP A 48 17.64 12.76 -3.09
N LYS A 49 17.92 14.00 -3.49
CA LYS A 49 17.10 14.78 -4.43
C LYS A 49 16.76 14.04 -5.73
N GLU A 50 17.69 13.24 -6.27
CA GLU A 50 17.48 12.49 -7.52
C GLU A 50 16.37 11.46 -7.39
N PHE A 51 16.24 10.80 -6.24
CA PHE A 51 15.16 9.85 -5.98
C PHE A 51 13.79 10.52 -6.07
N TYR A 52 13.65 11.70 -5.46
CA TYR A 52 12.40 12.47 -5.49
C TYR A 52 12.07 12.98 -6.89
N GLN A 53 13.08 13.32 -7.69
CA GLN A 53 12.90 13.70 -9.09
C GLN A 53 12.39 12.53 -9.93
N GLU A 54 13.00 11.34 -9.77
CA GLU A 54 12.61 10.14 -10.51
C GLU A 54 11.17 9.70 -10.20
N ILE A 55 10.79 9.67 -8.92
CA ILE A 55 9.41 9.30 -8.54
C ILE A 55 8.39 10.36 -9.02
N GLY A 56 8.76 11.64 -9.01
CA GLY A 56 7.94 12.73 -9.54
C GLY A 56 7.73 12.58 -11.05
N GLU A 57 8.79 12.29 -11.79
CA GLU A 57 8.73 12.04 -13.23
C GLU A 57 7.86 10.81 -13.57
N LYS A 58 8.05 9.70 -12.85
CA LYS A 58 7.22 8.49 -13.01
C LYS A 58 5.76 8.78 -12.73
N GLY A 59 5.45 9.53 -11.68
CA GLY A 59 4.08 9.94 -11.35
C GLY A 59 3.46 10.83 -12.44
N GLY A 60 4.21 11.80 -12.95
CA GLY A 60 3.79 12.67 -14.05
C GLY A 60 3.50 11.89 -15.34
N LYS A 61 4.38 10.96 -15.72
CA LYS A 61 4.17 10.08 -16.88
C LYS A 61 2.93 9.20 -16.74
N ALA A 62 2.69 8.64 -15.55
CA ALA A 62 1.51 7.80 -15.30
C ALA A 62 0.19 8.57 -15.41
N ASN A 63 0.19 9.86 -15.03
CA ASN A 63 -0.96 10.75 -15.21
C ASN A 63 -1.15 11.13 -16.68
N ASN A 64 -0.06 11.41 -17.40
CA ASN A 64 -0.12 11.76 -18.81
C ASN A 64 -0.62 10.58 -19.67
N LYS A 65 -0.20 9.35 -19.36
CA LYS A 65 -0.69 8.15 -20.04
C LYS A 65 -2.19 7.95 -19.87
N ARG A 66 -2.72 8.14 -18.65
CA ARG A 66 -4.17 8.04 -18.36
C ARG A 66 -5.04 9.05 -19.11
N ASN A 67 -4.47 10.17 -19.56
CA ASN A 67 -5.22 11.19 -20.30
C ASN A 67 -5.21 10.95 -21.83
N ASN A 68 -4.47 9.95 -22.31
CA ASN A 68 -4.34 9.62 -23.74
C ASN A 68 -4.95 8.24 -24.10
N ASP A 69 -5.55 7.54 -23.15
CA ASP A 69 -6.30 6.28 -23.33
C ASP A 69 -7.81 6.56 -23.22
#